data_AF-G4TXE7-F1
#
_entry.id   AF-G4TXE7-F1
#
_cell.length_a   1.000
_cell.length_b   1.000
_cell.length_c   1.000
_cell.angle_alpha   90.00
_cell.angle_beta   90.00
_cell.angle_gamma   90.00
#
_symmetry.space_group_name_H-M   'P 1'
#
loop_
_entity.id
_entity.type
_entity.pdbx_description
1 polymer ?
#
loop_
_entity_poly.entity_id
_entity_poly.type
_entity_poly.pdbx_seq_one_letter_code
_entity_poly.pdbx_strand_id
1 'polypeptide(L)'
;HGMLQIENVAYYQDGKLATELTPEAEFKRRGTYAGPMFDHLDQSLQEAFEEYLKARKVDSDLALFIPEYAAWKEQQEYVSWLDGVKNFVQA
;
A
#
# COMPACT_ATOMS: atom_id res chain seq x y z
N HIS A 1 -1.88 -12.69 14.07
CA HIS A 1 -2.43 -12.82 12.71
C HIS A 1 -2.43 -11.44 12.07
N GLY A 2 -1.98 -11.31 10.82
CA GLY A 2 -1.99 -10.03 10.11
C GLY A 2 -3.42 -9.54 9.92
N MET A 3 -3.67 -8.27 10.17
CA MET A 3 -4.95 -7.61 9.93
C MET A 3 -4.71 -6.36 9.10
N LEU A 4 -5.59 -6.09 8.14
CA LEU A 4 -5.63 -4.82 7.42
C LEU A 4 -6.54 -3.87 8.19
N GLN A 5 -6.10 -2.62 8.36
CA GLN A 5 -6.88 -1.56 8.97
C GLN A 5 -6.98 -0.40 7.96
N ILE A 6 -8.17 0.18 7.84
CA ILE A 6 -8.39 1.35 6.99
C ILE A 6 -8.04 2.59 7.80
N GLU A 7 -7.00 3.30 7.39
CA GLU A 7 -6.58 4.56 8.04
C GLU A 7 -7.28 5.78 7.40
N ASN A 8 -7.48 5.74 6.08
CA ASN A 8 -8.02 6.85 5.32
C ASN A 8 -8.72 6.37 4.03
N VAL A 9 -9.74 7.13 3.62
CA VAL A 9 -10.40 6.95 2.33
C VAL A 9 -10.43 8.29 1.60
N ALA A 10 -9.63 8.40 0.55
CA ALA A 10 -9.60 9.55 -0.34
C ALA A 10 -10.25 9.21 -1.69
N TYR A 11 -11.02 10.16 -2.23
CA TYR A 11 -11.63 10.05 -3.55
C TYR A 11 -10.96 11.00 -4.54
N TYR A 12 -10.57 10.47 -5.69
CA TYR A 12 -9.99 11.25 -6.79
C TYR A 12 -10.86 11.07 -8.04
N GLN A 13 -11.22 12.17 -8.70
CA GLN A 13 -11.97 12.12 -9.96
C GLN A 13 -11.09 11.63 -11.12
N ASP A 14 -9.79 11.94 -11.08
CA ASP A 14 -8.81 11.48 -12.05
C ASP A 14 -8.10 10.23 -11.51
N GLY A 15 -8.38 9.08 -12.13
CA GLY A 15 -7.75 7.80 -11.77
C GLY A 15 -6.24 7.80 -11.99
N LYS A 16 -5.73 8.59 -12.94
CA LYS A 16 -4.29 8.70 -13.17
C LYS A 16 -3.62 9.39 -11.99
N LEU A 17 -4.21 10.48 -11.49
CA LEU A 17 -3.71 11.19 -10.31
C LEU A 17 -3.63 10.27 -9.08
N ALA A 18 -4.57 9.34 -8.92
CA ALA A 18 -4.60 8.42 -7.79
C ALA A 18 -3.38 7.47 -7.75
N THR A 19 -2.86 7.07 -8.91
CA THR A 19 -1.83 6.00 -9.02
C THR A 19 -0.46 6.48 -9.47
N GLU A 20 -0.32 7.69 -10.00
CA GLU A 20 0.93 8.19 -10.57
C GLU A 20 2.01 8.42 -9.50
N LEU A 21 3.19 7.84 -9.73
CA LEU A 21 4.32 7.81 -8.79
C LEU A 21 5.35 8.91 -9.10
N THR A 22 4.88 10.14 -9.35
CA THR A 22 5.74 11.31 -9.55
C THR A 22 5.63 12.30 -8.37
N PRO A 23 6.69 13.08 -8.09
CA PRO A 23 6.63 14.14 -7.07
C PRO A 23 5.49 15.14 -7.30
N GLU A 24 5.20 15.46 -8.57
CA GLU A 24 4.13 16.38 -8.94
C GLU A 24 2.74 15.81 -8.65
N ALA A 25 2.52 14.52 -8.92
CA ALA A 25 1.26 13.84 -8.60
C ALA A 25 1.07 13.72 -7.09
N GLU A 26 2.13 13.43 -6.34
CA GLU A 26 2.10 13.41 -4.87
C GLU A 26 1.76 14.79 -4.29
N PHE A 27 2.39 15.86 -4.80
CA PHE A 27 2.07 17.23 -4.40
C PHE A 27 0.61 17.59 -4.66
N LYS A 28 0.10 17.23 -5.84
CA LYS A 28 -1.32 17.44 -6.18
C LYS A 28 -2.24 16.67 -5.23
N ARG A 29 -1.96 15.39 -4.93
CA ARG A 29 -2.75 14.60 -3.98
C ARG A 29 -2.78 15.22 -2.58
N ARG A 30 -1.67 15.76 -2.07
CA ARG A 30 -1.62 16.49 -0.79
C ARG A 30 -2.51 17.74 -0.75
N GLY A 31 -2.75 18.38 -1.89
CA GLY A 31 -3.62 19.54 -2.00
C GLY A 31 -5.12 19.20 -2.09
N THR A 32 -5.48 17.92 -2.20
CA THR A 32 -6.89 17.48 -2.27
C THR A 32 -7.47 17.20 -0.89
N TYR A 33 -8.81 17.24 -0.77
CA TYR A 33 -9.49 16.80 0.44
C TYR A 33 -9.34 15.28 0.60
N ALA A 34 -8.59 14.85 1.62
CA ALA A 34 -8.30 13.44 1.89
C ALA A 34 -9.47 12.69 2.55
N GLY A 35 -10.66 13.30 2.66
CA GLY A 35 -11.74 12.76 3.46
C GLY A 35 -11.61 13.08 4.97
N PRO A 36 -12.62 12.72 5.77
CA PRO A 36 -12.54 12.79 7.22
C PRO A 36 -11.60 11.72 7.79
N MET A 37 -11.30 11.80 9.08
CA MET A 37 -10.67 10.67 9.79
C MET A 37 -11.61 9.47 9.73
N PHE A 38 -11.11 8.31 9.33
CA PHE A 38 -11.95 7.13 9.08
C PHE A 38 -12.74 6.73 10.34
N ASP A 39 -12.10 6.74 11.50
CA ASP A 39 -12.72 6.42 12.79
C ASP A 39 -13.82 7.41 13.23
N HIS A 40 -13.93 8.58 12.59
CA HIS A 40 -15.00 9.54 12.83
C HIS A 40 -16.24 9.30 11.95
N LEU A 41 -16.18 8.37 11.00
CA LEU A 41 -17.33 7.96 10.22
C LEU A 41 -18.33 7.18 11.09
N ASP A 42 -19.59 7.16 10.71
CA ASP A 42 -20.57 6.27 11.34
C ASP A 42 -20.10 4.81 11.25
N GLN A 43 -20.27 4.04 12.33
CA GLN A 43 -19.77 2.66 12.41
C GLN A 43 -20.28 1.78 11.25
N SER A 44 -21.56 1.91 10.87
CA SER A 44 -22.12 1.14 9.74
C SER A 44 -21.47 1.49 8.40
N LEU A 45 -20.98 2.73 8.24
CA LEU A 45 -20.26 3.13 7.04
C LEU A 45 -18.83 2.60 7.05
N GLN A 46 -18.17 2.57 8.20
CA GLN A 46 -16.86 1.92 8.36
C GLN A 46 -16.96 0.43 7.98
N GLU A 47 -17.93 -0.28 8.54
CA GLU A 47 -18.22 -1.70 8.25
C GLU A 47 -18.50 -1.92 6.74
N ALA A 48 -19.25 -1.03 6.10
CA ALA A 48 -19.53 -1.12 4.66
C ALA A 48 -18.25 -1.00 3.80
N PHE A 49 -17.29 -0.16 4.19
CA PHE A 49 -15.99 -0.09 3.50
C PHE A 49 -15.17 -1.37 3.70
N GLU A 50 -15.15 -1.92 4.91
CA GLU A 50 -14.48 -3.18 5.20
C GLU A 50 -15.06 -4.34 4.38
N GLU A 51 -16.39 -4.47 4.34
CA GLU A 51 -17.07 -5.48 3.53
C GLU A 51 -16.80 -5.31 2.03
N TYR A 52 -16.80 -4.07 1.54
CA TYR A 52 -16.50 -3.75 0.15
C TYR A 52 -15.08 -4.18 -0.26
N LEU A 53 -14.10 -3.97 0.62
CA LEU A 53 -12.70 -4.37 0.42
C LEU A 53 -12.53 -5.89 0.52
N LYS A 54 -13.16 -6.52 1.52
CA LYS A 54 -13.15 -7.97 1.70
C LYS A 54 -13.72 -8.72 0.50
N ALA A 55 -14.82 -8.21 -0.09
CA ALA A 55 -15.39 -8.77 -1.32
C ALA A 55 -14.42 -8.75 -2.51
N ARG A 56 -13.39 -7.89 -2.47
CA ARG A 56 -12.32 -7.75 -3.48
C ARG A 56 -11.01 -8.44 -3.09
N LYS A 57 -11.03 -9.29 -2.05
CA LYS A 57 -9.85 -10.02 -1.53
C LYS A 57 -8.79 -9.13 -0.91
N VAL A 58 -9.19 -7.94 -0.46
CA VAL A 58 -8.39 -7.13 0.46
C VAL A 58 -8.81 -7.56 1.87
N ASP A 59 -8.22 -8.66 2.34
CA ASP A 59 -8.62 -9.36 3.57
C ASP A 59 -7.41 -9.95 4.32
N SER A 60 -7.66 -10.83 5.30
CA SER A 60 -6.62 -11.44 6.14
C SER A 60 -5.62 -12.28 5.36
N ASP A 61 -6.02 -12.91 4.25
CA ASP A 61 -5.11 -13.74 3.47
C ASP A 61 -4.08 -12.86 2.78
N LEU A 62 -4.52 -11.71 2.24
CA LEU A 62 -3.61 -10.69 1.72
C LEU A 62 -2.71 -10.12 2.83
N ALA A 63 -3.26 -9.89 4.02
CA ALA A 63 -2.51 -9.38 5.17
C ALA A 63 -1.37 -10.31 5.61
N LEU A 64 -1.56 -11.62 5.47
CA LEU A 64 -0.54 -12.64 5.75
C LEU A 64 0.47 -12.75 4.60
N PHE A 65 -0.01 -12.68 3.35
CA PHE A 65 0.84 -12.80 2.17
C PHE A 65 1.87 -11.67 2.03
N ILE A 66 1.49 -10.41 2.29
CA ILE A 66 2.37 -9.24 2.10
C ILE A 66 3.71 -9.38 2.86
N PRO A 67 3.75 -9.61 4.18
CA PRO A 67 5.02 -9.72 4.91
C PRO A 67 5.84 -10.95 4.49
N GLU A 68 5.19 -12.09 4.20
CA GLU A 68 5.88 -13.30 3.71
C GLU A 68 6.57 -13.05 2.36
N TYR A 69 5.85 -12.44 1.43
CA TYR A 69 6.38 -12.07 0.12
C TYR A 69 7.47 -11.00 0.22
N ALA A 70 7.31 -10.01 1.10
CA ALA A 70 8.31 -8.98 1.35
C ALA A 70 9.63 -9.57 1.86
N ALA A 71 9.58 -10.49 2.84
CA ALA A 71 10.76 -11.17 3.36
C ALA A 71 11.46 -12.02 2.28
N TRP A 72 10.67 -12.74 1.47
CA TRP A 72 11.22 -13.50 0.34
C TRP A 72 11.91 -12.57 -0.67
N LYS A 73 11.27 -11.46 -1.05
CA LYS A 73 11.84 -10.48 -1.99
C LYS A 73 13.11 -9.85 -1.43
N GLU A 74 13.11 -9.42 -0.17
CA GLU A 74 14.26 -8.83 0.50
C GLU A 74 15.47 -9.76 0.45
N GLN A 75 15.28 -11.06 0.67
CA GLN A 75 16.35 -12.05 0.54
C GLN A 75 16.92 -12.12 -0.88
N GLN A 76 16.07 -12.04 -1.91
CA GLN A 76 16.54 -12.03 -3.31
C GLN A 76 17.33 -10.76 -3.64
N GLU A 77 16.82 -9.60 -3.20
CA GLU A 77 17.50 -8.30 -3.38
C GLU A 77 18.86 -8.28 -2.64
N TYR A 78 18.93 -8.86 -1.45
CA TYR A 78 20.17 -8.98 -0.68
C TYR A 78 21.23 -9.82 -1.40
N VAL A 79 20.85 -10.97 -1.96
CA VAL A 79 21.78 -11.81 -2.74
C VAL A 79 22.25 -11.07 -3.99
N SER A 80 21.33 -10.45 -4.74
CA SER A 80 21.66 -9.64 -5.92
C SER A 80 22.63 -8.50 -5.58
N TRP A 81 22.40 -7.83 -4.45
CA TRP A 81 23.30 -6.79 -3.96
C TRP A 81 24.70 -7.32 -3.63
N LEU A 82 24.80 -8.47 -2.94
CA LEU A 82 26.09 -9.11 -2.65
C LEU A 82 26.86 -9.46 -3.92
N ASP A 83 26.18 -9.99 -4.94
CA ASP A 83 26.77 -10.29 -6.24
C ASP A 83 27.26 -9.01 -6.94
N GLY A 84 26.48 -7.94 -6.89
CA GLY A 84 26.87 -6.62 -7.38
C GLY A 84 28.14 -6.09 -6.71
N VAL A 85 28.22 -6.16 -5.38
CA VAL A 85 29.41 -5.75 -4.60
C VAL A 85 30.63 -6.59 -4.96
N LYS A 86 30.47 -7.91 -5.04
CA LYS A 86 31.55 -8.82 -5.43
C LYS A 86 32.12 -8.45 -6.80
N ASN A 87 31.25 -8.25 -7.79
CA ASN A 87 31.66 -7.91 -9.15
C ASN A 87 32.40 -6.56 -9.21
N PHE A 88 31.94 -5.57 -8.44
CA PHE A 88 32.61 -4.27 -8.35
C PHE A 88 34.03 -4.37 -7.76
N VAL A 89 34.23 -5.22 -6.74
CA VAL A 89 35.55 -5.42 -6.09
C VAL A 89 36.50 -6.26 -6.95
N GLN A 90 35.97 -7.14 -7.81
CA GLN A 90 36.76 -8.01 -8.68
C GLN A 90 37.17 -7.38 -10.02
N ALA A 91 36.61 -6.22 -10.37
CA ALA A 91 36.95 -5.45 -11.57
C ALA A 91 38.26 -4.65 -11.40
#